data_AF-A0A5C7PFV3-F1
#
_entry.id   AF-A0A5C7PFV3-F1
#
_cell.length_a   1.000
_cell.length_b   1.000
_cell.length_c   1.000
_cell.angle_alpha   90.00
_cell.angle_beta   90.00
_cell.angle_gamma   90.00
#
_symmetry.space_group_name_H-M   'P 1'
#
loop_
_entity.id
_entity.type
_entity.pdbx_description
1 polymer ?
#
loop_
_entity_poly.entity_id
_entity_poly.type
_entity_poly.pdbx_seq_one_letter_code
_entity_poly.pdbx_strand_id
1 'polypeptide(L)'
;MGHARSWPGVKKRGTKMSDDVPVWLERARAWIGVEAIAGAQSNPSILGLYAACGHPEILNDDTAWCAAWIGGGPLAESGIKGTGSLLAASYFDFGVPLDAPRPGAIAVWPHHVAIVSEVLPDGRIKAIGGNQGHSEGRSAVTEAVFKKSTDVRYRWPVPLVSAKDLDKAGSRTTQKGLADICTGWVTTSMGVAAAVTGGPPEPDGGLSLADADKAVTLAEQAMKVASSVWTMFSSNPLAFCVLLLGGYLIASGALLRIWRASDANTGKNTARSPGSA
;
A
#
# COMPACT_ATOMS: atom_id res chain seq x y z
N MET A 1 -43.29 14.85 -46.90
CA MET A 1 -42.02 15.07 -46.16
C MET A 1 -42.38 15.02 -44.68
N GLY A 2 -42.08 14.05 -43.84
CA GLY A 2 -41.14 12.95 -43.81
C GLY A 2 -40.85 12.72 -42.32
N HIS A 3 -41.62 11.84 -41.68
CA HIS A 3 -41.56 11.57 -40.23
C HIS A 3 -40.18 11.05 -39.81
N ALA A 4 -39.47 11.82 -38.98
CA ALA A 4 -38.28 11.35 -38.29
C ALA A 4 -38.70 10.55 -37.04
N ARG A 5 -38.52 9.23 -37.12
CA ARG A 5 -38.72 8.27 -36.05
C ARG A 5 -37.68 8.49 -34.96
N SER A 6 -38.14 8.72 -33.72
CA SER A 6 -37.31 8.66 -32.53
C SER A 6 -36.88 7.22 -32.27
N TRP A 7 -35.58 7.01 -32.06
CA TRP A 7 -35.03 5.71 -31.68
C TRP A 7 -35.28 5.48 -30.18
N PRO A 8 -35.81 4.31 -29.77
CA PRO A 8 -36.06 4.03 -28.36
C PRO A 8 -34.74 3.86 -27.61
N GLY A 9 -34.65 4.56 -26.48
CA GLY A 9 -33.48 4.57 -25.61
C GLY A 9 -33.04 3.16 -25.20
N VAL A 10 -31.76 2.88 -25.44
CA VAL A 10 -31.07 1.76 -24.83
C VAL A 10 -31.08 1.99 -23.32
N LYS A 11 -31.99 1.30 -22.62
CA LYS A 11 -31.87 1.13 -21.17
C LYS A 11 -30.54 0.42 -20.92
N LYS A 12 -29.52 1.18 -20.48
CA LYS A 12 -28.37 0.60 -19.80
C LYS A 12 -28.91 -0.12 -18.57
N ARG A 13 -29.14 -1.43 -18.68
CA ARG A 13 -29.20 -2.30 -17.51
C ARG A 13 -27.79 -2.27 -16.93
N GLY A 14 -27.55 -1.31 -16.04
CA GLY A 14 -26.48 -1.43 -15.06
C GLY A 14 -26.85 -2.64 -14.22
N THR A 15 -26.26 -3.78 -14.53
CA THR A 15 -26.22 -4.92 -13.62
C THR A 15 -25.67 -4.36 -12.31
N LYS A 16 -26.50 -4.31 -11.25
CA LYS A 16 -25.95 -4.23 -9.90
C LYS A 16 -25.03 -5.44 -9.77
N MET A 17 -23.71 -5.25 -9.78
CA MET A 17 -22.83 -6.25 -9.19
C MET A 17 -23.32 -6.40 -7.75
N SER A 18 -23.60 -7.62 -7.32
CA SER A 18 -24.09 -7.88 -5.98
C SER A 18 -23.10 -7.32 -4.97
N ASP A 19 -23.54 -6.37 -4.13
CA ASP A 19 -22.74 -5.68 -3.11
C ASP A 19 -22.17 -6.63 -2.02
N ASP A 20 -22.41 -7.95 -2.10
CA ASP A 20 -22.05 -8.94 -1.09
C ASP A 20 -20.73 -9.69 -1.36
N VAL A 21 -20.23 -9.72 -2.60
CA VAL A 21 -19.01 -10.47 -2.96
C VAL A 21 -17.84 -9.50 -3.13
N PRO A 22 -16.75 -9.64 -2.35
CA PRO A 22 -15.60 -8.77 -2.52
C PRO A 22 -14.93 -8.96 -3.88
N VAL A 23 -14.50 -7.86 -4.51
CA VAL A 23 -13.88 -7.86 -5.85
C VAL A 23 -12.70 -8.84 -5.93
N TRP A 24 -11.87 -8.94 -4.90
CA TRP A 24 -10.73 -9.87 -4.89
C TRP A 24 -11.13 -11.34 -4.85
N LEU A 25 -12.31 -11.68 -4.30
CA LEU A 25 -12.83 -13.04 -4.38
C LEU A 25 -13.30 -13.36 -5.80
N GLU A 26 -13.90 -12.40 -6.51
CA GLU A 26 -14.25 -12.58 -7.93
C GLU A 26 -12.99 -12.76 -8.79
N ARG A 27 -11.95 -11.94 -8.55
CA ARG A 27 -10.64 -12.12 -9.20
C ARG A 27 -10.06 -13.49 -8.89
N ALA A 28 -10.09 -13.93 -7.64
CA ALA A 28 -9.57 -15.25 -7.26
C ALA A 28 -10.24 -16.40 -8.02
N ARG A 29 -11.56 -16.32 -8.25
CA ARG A 29 -12.30 -17.32 -9.04
C ARG A 29 -11.84 -17.38 -10.49
N ALA A 30 -11.43 -16.25 -11.09
CA ALA A 30 -10.95 -16.20 -12.47
C ALA A 30 -9.60 -16.93 -12.67
N TRP A 31 -8.84 -17.15 -11.60
CA TRP A 31 -7.56 -17.86 -11.66
C TRP A 31 -7.69 -19.39 -11.60
N ILE A 32 -8.87 -19.93 -11.27
CA ILE A 32 -9.06 -21.38 -11.13
C ILE A 32 -8.65 -22.08 -12.44
N GLY A 33 -7.78 -23.08 -12.32
CA GLY A 33 -7.25 -23.86 -13.44
C GLY A 33 -5.87 -23.40 -13.95
N VAL A 34 -5.34 -22.27 -13.49
CA VAL A 34 -3.93 -21.93 -13.73
C VAL A 34 -3.05 -22.96 -13.01
N GLU A 35 -2.12 -23.58 -13.73
CA GLU A 35 -1.34 -24.73 -13.26
C GLU A 35 0.12 -24.64 -13.71
N ALA A 36 1.03 -25.04 -12.82
CA ALA A 36 2.45 -25.14 -13.12
C ALA A 36 2.69 -26.21 -14.19
N ILE A 37 3.67 -25.97 -15.05
CA ILE A 37 4.02 -26.91 -16.12
C ILE A 37 5.06 -27.89 -15.57
N ALA A 38 4.79 -29.19 -15.69
CA ALA A 38 5.75 -30.18 -15.25
C ALA A 38 7.00 -30.19 -16.15
N GLY A 39 8.18 -30.30 -15.55
CA GLY A 39 9.45 -30.46 -16.26
C GLY A 39 10.19 -29.14 -16.45
N ALA A 40 10.86 -28.97 -17.59
CA ALA A 40 11.76 -27.83 -17.83
C ALA A 40 11.04 -26.54 -18.30
N GLN A 41 9.74 -26.62 -18.59
CA GLN A 41 8.93 -25.48 -18.98
C GLN A 41 8.26 -24.88 -17.75
N SER A 42 7.96 -23.58 -17.80
CA SER A 42 7.27 -22.90 -16.70
C SER A 42 6.10 -22.06 -17.19
N ASN A 43 5.06 -21.97 -16.38
CA ASN A 43 3.87 -21.19 -16.69
C ASN A 43 4.18 -19.68 -16.57
N PRO A 44 4.07 -18.90 -17.66
CA PRO A 44 4.38 -17.47 -17.65
C PRO A 44 3.46 -16.66 -16.73
N SER A 45 2.23 -17.12 -16.48
CA SER A 45 1.33 -16.49 -15.51
C SER A 45 1.87 -16.63 -14.09
N ILE A 46 2.42 -17.80 -13.73
CA ILE A 46 3.03 -18.02 -12.41
C ILE A 46 4.31 -17.21 -12.26
N LEU A 47 5.16 -17.16 -13.29
CA LEU A 47 6.34 -16.29 -13.30
C LEU A 47 5.98 -14.81 -13.12
N GLY A 48 4.88 -14.37 -13.74
CA GLY A 48 4.32 -13.03 -13.56
C GLY A 48 3.92 -12.73 -12.11
N LEU A 49 3.45 -13.72 -11.35
CA LEU A 49 3.12 -13.55 -9.93
C LEU A 49 4.36 -13.24 -9.08
N TYR A 50 5.49 -13.90 -9.34
CA TYR A 50 6.75 -13.60 -8.65
C TYR A 50 7.22 -12.19 -8.94
N ALA A 51 7.23 -11.80 -10.22
CA ALA A 51 7.60 -10.45 -10.64
C ALA A 51 6.69 -9.38 -9.98
N ALA A 52 5.37 -9.62 -9.94
CA ALA A 52 4.42 -8.73 -9.27
C ALA A 52 4.66 -8.61 -7.75
N CYS A 53 5.23 -9.64 -7.13
CA CYS A 53 5.64 -9.62 -5.73
C CYS A 53 7.04 -9.03 -5.50
N GLY A 54 7.77 -8.66 -6.56
CA GLY A 54 9.12 -8.11 -6.46
C GLY A 54 10.24 -9.16 -6.52
N HIS A 55 9.93 -10.36 -7.03
CA HIS A 55 10.86 -11.48 -7.17
C HIS A 55 11.07 -11.90 -8.65
N PRO A 56 11.43 -10.99 -9.57
CA PRO A 56 11.62 -11.33 -10.99
C PRO A 56 12.81 -12.27 -11.25
N GLU A 57 13.69 -12.48 -10.27
CA GLU A 57 14.82 -13.40 -10.32
C GLU A 57 14.39 -14.88 -10.36
N ILE A 58 13.14 -15.19 -10.02
CA ILE A 58 12.60 -16.57 -10.03
C ILE A 58 12.07 -16.89 -11.43
N LEU A 59 12.73 -17.84 -12.09
CA LEU A 59 12.48 -18.18 -13.49
C LEU A 59 11.80 -19.55 -13.69
N ASN A 60 11.43 -20.22 -12.59
CA ASN A 60 10.67 -21.48 -12.61
C ASN A 60 9.42 -21.40 -11.74
N ASP A 61 8.41 -22.21 -12.08
CA ASP A 61 7.15 -22.36 -11.34
C ASP A 61 7.16 -23.53 -10.33
N ASP A 62 8.31 -24.18 -10.14
CA ASP A 62 8.53 -25.20 -9.11
C ASP A 62 8.64 -24.61 -7.70
N THR A 63 9.04 -23.34 -7.60
CA THR A 63 9.09 -22.63 -6.32
C THR A 63 7.68 -22.50 -5.73
N ALA A 64 7.52 -22.55 -4.41
CA ALA A 64 6.19 -22.45 -3.80
C ALA A 64 5.56 -21.06 -4.05
N TRP A 65 4.38 -21.04 -4.68
CA TRP A 65 3.75 -19.80 -5.17
C TRP A 65 2.37 -19.48 -4.57
N CYS A 66 1.96 -20.10 -3.47
CA CYS A 66 0.68 -19.79 -2.83
C CYS A 66 0.57 -18.31 -2.39
N ALA A 67 1.60 -17.77 -1.74
CA ALA A 67 1.63 -16.36 -1.32
C ALA A 67 1.84 -15.39 -2.49
N ALA A 68 2.63 -15.81 -3.49
CA ALA A 68 2.81 -15.07 -4.74
C ALA A 68 1.47 -14.91 -5.47
N TRP A 69 0.67 -15.98 -5.50
CA TRP A 69 -0.67 -15.96 -6.05
C TRP A 69 -1.55 -14.96 -5.33
N ILE A 70 -1.68 -15.03 -4.00
CA ILE A 70 -2.52 -14.08 -3.23
C ILE A 70 -2.14 -12.62 -3.56
N GLY A 71 -0.84 -12.30 -3.49
CA GLY A 71 -0.36 -10.92 -3.61
C GLY A 71 -0.36 -10.40 -5.04
N GLY A 72 0.25 -11.16 -5.96
CA GLY A 72 0.44 -10.79 -7.36
C GLY A 72 -0.76 -11.06 -8.28
N GLY A 73 -1.72 -11.88 -7.83
CA GLY A 73 -2.94 -12.21 -8.56
C GLY A 73 -4.15 -11.41 -8.07
N PRO A 74 -5.06 -12.01 -7.28
CA PRO A 74 -6.35 -11.42 -6.98
C PRO A 74 -6.28 -10.12 -6.18
N LEU A 75 -5.29 -9.94 -5.30
CA LEU A 75 -5.13 -8.66 -4.59
C LEU A 75 -4.64 -7.55 -5.52
N ALA A 76 -3.56 -7.78 -6.28
CA ALA A 76 -3.03 -6.82 -7.23
C ALA A 76 -4.08 -6.40 -8.28
N GLU A 77 -4.81 -7.35 -8.85
CA GLU A 77 -5.92 -7.09 -9.79
C GLU A 77 -7.09 -6.30 -9.19
N SER A 78 -7.20 -6.32 -7.86
CA SER A 78 -8.22 -5.57 -7.11
C SER A 78 -7.73 -4.22 -6.60
N GLY A 79 -6.52 -3.80 -6.97
CA GLY A 79 -5.91 -2.57 -6.45
C GLY A 79 -5.56 -2.65 -4.96
N ILE A 80 -5.30 -3.85 -4.44
CA ILE A 80 -4.86 -4.09 -3.07
C ILE A 80 -3.40 -4.55 -3.12
N LYS A 81 -2.54 -3.91 -2.32
CA LYS A 81 -1.13 -4.32 -2.23
C LYS A 81 -1.00 -5.54 -1.31
N GLY A 82 -0.50 -6.65 -1.84
CA GLY A 82 -0.09 -7.81 -1.05
C GLY A 82 1.17 -7.57 -0.21
N THR A 83 1.65 -8.59 0.50
CA THR A 83 2.84 -8.47 1.37
C THR A 83 4.15 -8.38 0.58
N GLY A 84 4.16 -8.83 -0.67
CA GLY A 84 5.37 -8.98 -1.51
C GLY A 84 6.24 -10.18 -1.13
N SER A 85 5.98 -10.85 0.00
CA SER A 85 6.73 -12.03 0.41
C SER A 85 6.13 -13.32 -0.16
N LEU A 86 6.99 -14.26 -0.53
CA LEU A 86 6.59 -15.60 -0.98
C LEU A 86 6.24 -16.55 0.17
N LEU A 87 6.42 -16.12 1.43
CA LEU A 87 6.05 -16.90 2.61
C LEU A 87 4.57 -16.72 2.94
N ALA A 88 3.84 -17.84 3.09
CA ALA A 88 2.46 -17.82 3.56
C ALA A 88 2.30 -17.08 4.90
N ALA A 89 3.24 -17.31 5.83
CA ALA A 89 3.28 -16.68 7.14
C ALA A 89 3.34 -15.14 7.08
N SER A 90 3.77 -14.53 5.96
CA SER A 90 3.76 -13.07 5.81
C SER A 90 2.34 -12.48 5.89
N TYR A 91 1.31 -13.28 5.57
CA TYR A 91 -0.08 -12.87 5.67
C TYR A 91 -0.65 -12.99 7.08
N PHE A 92 0.11 -13.52 8.06
CA PHE A 92 -0.42 -13.66 9.43
C PHE A 92 -0.82 -12.34 10.04
N ASP A 93 -0.20 -11.21 9.68
CA ASP A 93 -0.54 -9.87 10.19
C ASP A 93 -1.08 -8.95 9.09
N PHE A 94 -1.53 -9.54 7.98
CA PHE A 94 -2.06 -8.78 6.84
C PHE A 94 -3.49 -8.30 7.09
N GLY A 95 -3.81 -7.07 6.70
CA GLY A 95 -5.17 -6.53 6.76
C GLY A 95 -5.78 -6.54 8.18
N VAL A 96 -7.09 -6.76 8.27
CA VAL A 96 -7.83 -6.76 9.55
C VAL A 96 -8.04 -8.20 10.06
N PRO A 97 -7.77 -8.51 11.35
CA PRO A 97 -8.11 -9.82 11.92
C PRO A 97 -9.60 -10.11 11.86
N LEU A 98 -9.96 -11.37 11.60
CA LEU A 98 -11.31 -11.88 11.74
C LEU A 98 -11.33 -13.04 12.74
N ASP A 99 -12.31 -13.02 13.64
CA ASP A 99 -12.52 -14.09 14.62
C ASP A 99 -13.16 -15.34 14.01
N ALA A 100 -13.82 -15.19 12.85
CA ALA A 100 -14.49 -16.26 12.13
C ALA A 100 -14.27 -16.15 10.62
N PRO A 101 -14.27 -17.28 9.89
CA PRO A 101 -14.17 -17.25 8.44
C PRO A 101 -15.40 -16.59 7.83
N ARG A 102 -15.20 -15.92 6.69
CA ARG A 102 -16.26 -15.46 5.79
C ARG A 102 -15.77 -15.46 4.35
N PRO A 103 -16.66 -15.56 3.35
CA PRO A 103 -16.27 -15.42 1.95
C PRO A 103 -15.48 -14.13 1.72
N GLY A 104 -14.32 -14.27 1.07
CA GLY A 104 -13.34 -13.22 0.80
C GLY A 104 -12.23 -13.08 1.85
N ALA A 105 -12.34 -13.72 3.01
CA ALA A 105 -11.24 -13.73 3.97
C ALA A 105 -10.02 -14.49 3.40
N ILE A 106 -8.82 -14.01 3.67
CA ILE A 106 -7.59 -14.76 3.47
C ILE A 106 -7.42 -15.70 4.66
N ALA A 107 -7.43 -17.00 4.41
CA ALA A 107 -7.09 -18.04 5.37
C ALA A 107 -5.58 -18.29 5.32
N VAL A 108 -4.91 -18.16 6.46
CA VAL A 108 -3.45 -18.25 6.59
C VAL A 108 -3.10 -19.40 7.53
N TRP A 109 -2.29 -20.33 7.03
CA TRP A 109 -1.65 -21.41 7.78
C TRP A 109 -0.13 -21.20 7.80
N PRO A 110 0.64 -21.90 8.66
CA PRO A 110 2.09 -21.77 8.71
C PRO A 110 2.80 -21.96 7.35
N HIS A 111 2.27 -22.85 6.51
CA HIS A 111 2.90 -23.23 5.23
C HIS A 111 2.01 -22.97 4.00
N HIS A 112 0.82 -22.41 4.17
CA HIS A 112 -0.11 -22.20 3.05
C HIS A 112 -1.03 -21.00 3.27
N VAL A 113 -1.54 -20.44 2.19
CA VAL A 113 -2.46 -19.30 2.22
C VAL A 113 -3.44 -19.41 1.04
N ALA A 114 -4.71 -19.13 1.31
CA ALA A 114 -5.80 -19.23 0.34
C ALA A 114 -6.90 -18.19 0.64
N ILE A 115 -7.80 -17.94 -0.31
CA ILE A 115 -8.97 -17.06 -0.13
C ILE A 115 -10.20 -17.94 0.10
N VAL A 116 -10.90 -17.71 1.22
CA VAL A 116 -12.17 -18.37 1.55
C VAL A 116 -13.21 -18.01 0.50
N SER A 117 -13.76 -18.99 -0.19
CA SER A 117 -14.85 -18.82 -1.15
C SER A 117 -16.22 -19.11 -0.54
N GLU A 118 -16.27 -20.01 0.45
CA GLU A 118 -17.50 -20.45 1.11
C GLU A 118 -17.19 -20.94 2.54
N VAL A 119 -18.12 -20.69 3.47
CA VAL A 119 -18.11 -21.30 4.80
C VAL A 119 -19.21 -22.36 4.84
N LEU A 120 -18.84 -23.61 5.08
CA LEU A 120 -19.77 -24.74 5.06
C LEU A 120 -20.59 -24.79 6.36
N PRO A 121 -21.79 -25.41 6.35
CA PRO A 121 -22.65 -25.50 7.53
C PRO A 121 -22.00 -26.17 8.75
N ASP A 122 -21.07 -27.09 8.51
CA ASP A 122 -20.32 -27.78 9.57
C ASP A 122 -19.11 -26.97 10.07
N GLY A 123 -18.91 -25.75 9.56
CA GLY A 123 -17.85 -24.80 9.88
C GLY A 123 -16.49 -25.12 9.24
N ARG A 124 -16.41 -26.08 8.31
CA ARG A 124 -15.26 -26.16 7.40
C ARG A 124 -15.31 -24.99 6.41
N ILE A 125 -14.19 -24.73 5.76
CA ILE A 125 -14.11 -23.70 4.71
C ILE A 125 -13.83 -24.35 3.38
N LYS A 126 -14.40 -23.76 2.33
CA LYS A 126 -13.92 -23.94 0.96
C LYS A 126 -13.07 -22.72 0.63
N ALA A 127 -11.87 -22.95 0.09
CA ALA A 127 -10.94 -21.89 -0.23
C ALA A 127 -10.27 -22.12 -1.58
N ILE A 128 -10.01 -21.02 -2.28
CA ILE A 128 -9.29 -20.97 -3.55
C ILE A 128 -7.86 -20.56 -3.24
N GLY A 129 -6.88 -21.33 -3.70
CA GLY A 129 -5.47 -21.04 -3.49
C GLY A 129 -4.60 -21.56 -4.60
N GLY A 130 -3.52 -20.82 -4.89
CA GLY A 130 -2.46 -21.24 -5.81
C GLY A 130 -1.51 -22.25 -5.14
N ASN A 131 -0.75 -22.96 -5.96
CA ASN A 131 0.14 -24.04 -5.52
C ASN A 131 -0.59 -25.10 -4.67
N GLN A 132 -1.82 -25.46 -5.08
CA GLN A 132 -2.63 -26.51 -4.45
C GLN A 132 -2.68 -27.77 -5.33
N GLY A 133 -3.06 -28.90 -4.72
CA GLY A 133 -3.29 -30.17 -5.41
C GLY A 133 -2.09 -31.11 -5.48
N HIS A 134 -1.04 -30.89 -4.68
CA HIS A 134 0.15 -31.74 -4.70
C HIS A 134 -0.15 -33.23 -4.44
N SER A 135 -1.17 -33.54 -3.62
CA SER A 135 -1.62 -34.93 -3.39
C SER A 135 -2.23 -35.59 -4.64
N GLU A 136 -2.64 -34.79 -5.62
CA GLU A 136 -3.17 -35.22 -6.92
C GLU A 136 -2.09 -35.14 -8.02
N GLY A 137 -0.83 -34.87 -7.65
CA GLY A 137 0.28 -34.76 -8.59
C GLY A 137 0.31 -33.44 -9.37
N ARG A 138 -0.37 -32.39 -8.89
CA ARG A 138 -0.43 -31.07 -9.55
C ARG A 138 -0.01 -29.93 -8.64
N SER A 139 0.28 -28.79 -9.25
CA SER A 139 0.45 -27.51 -8.57
C SER A 139 -0.37 -26.47 -9.32
N ALA A 140 -1.56 -26.16 -8.81
CA ALA A 140 -2.54 -25.33 -9.52
C ALA A 140 -3.31 -24.39 -8.59
N VAL A 141 -4.01 -23.44 -9.18
CA VAL A 141 -5.08 -22.69 -8.51
C VAL A 141 -6.33 -23.56 -8.52
N THR A 142 -6.68 -24.08 -7.35
CA THR A 142 -7.86 -24.92 -7.17
C THR A 142 -8.72 -24.45 -6.03
N GLU A 143 -9.99 -24.84 -6.05
CA GLU A 143 -10.90 -24.67 -4.93
C GLU A 143 -10.94 -26.00 -4.15
N ALA A 144 -10.58 -25.96 -2.86
CA ALA A 144 -10.50 -27.15 -2.02
C ALA A 144 -11.21 -26.92 -0.67
N VAL A 145 -11.66 -28.02 -0.06
CA VAL A 145 -12.26 -27.98 1.28
C VAL A 145 -11.19 -28.24 2.32
N PHE A 146 -11.03 -27.31 3.25
CA PHE A 146 -10.07 -27.41 4.34
C PHE A 146 -10.76 -27.85 5.62
N LYS A 147 -10.08 -28.72 6.37
CA LYS A 147 -10.51 -29.13 7.70
C LYS A 147 -10.45 -27.94 8.65
N LYS A 148 -11.31 -27.94 9.67
CA LYS A 148 -11.15 -27.03 10.80
C LYS A 148 -9.76 -27.23 11.40
N SER A 149 -9.06 -26.13 11.66
CA SER A 149 -7.76 -26.11 12.31
C SER A 149 -7.72 -24.92 13.25
N THR A 150 -7.00 -25.06 14.36
CA THR A 150 -6.70 -23.97 15.29
C THR A 150 -5.56 -23.08 14.79
N ASP A 151 -4.79 -23.57 13.81
CA ASP A 151 -3.61 -22.87 13.30
C ASP A 151 -3.94 -21.93 12.14
N VAL A 152 -5.20 -21.89 11.71
CA VAL A 152 -5.66 -20.96 10.67
C VAL A 152 -5.98 -19.61 11.29
N ARG A 153 -5.46 -18.54 10.66
CA ARG A 153 -5.90 -17.18 10.94
C ARG A 153 -6.63 -16.61 9.74
N TYR A 154 -7.68 -15.84 10.00
CA TYR A 154 -8.47 -15.19 8.97
C TYR A 154 -8.16 -13.70 8.93
N ARG A 155 -7.85 -13.21 7.74
CA ARG A 155 -7.49 -11.82 7.49
C ARG A 155 -8.37 -11.22 6.40
N TRP A 156 -8.89 -10.04 6.67
CA TRP A 156 -9.68 -9.28 5.70
C TRP A 156 -8.80 -8.28 4.96
N PRO A 157 -8.71 -8.37 3.61
CA PRO A 157 -8.00 -7.38 2.82
C PRO A 157 -8.56 -5.96 3.02
N VAL A 158 -7.67 -4.98 3.09
CA VAL A 158 -8.02 -3.56 3.18
C VAL A 158 -7.67 -2.87 1.86
N PRO A 159 -8.58 -2.06 1.29
CA PRO A 159 -8.26 -1.26 0.12
C PRO A 159 -7.08 -0.31 0.38
N LEU A 160 -6.35 0.04 -0.68
CA LEU A 160 -5.27 1.02 -0.57
C LEU A 160 -5.81 2.38 -0.12
N VAL A 161 -5.33 2.85 1.02
CA VAL A 161 -5.54 4.21 1.54
C VAL A 161 -4.30 5.05 1.32
N SER A 162 -4.49 6.27 0.81
CA SER A 162 -3.43 7.27 0.74
C SER A 162 -3.26 7.96 2.10
N ALA A 163 -2.12 8.63 2.31
CA ALA A 163 -1.94 9.49 3.48
C ALA A 163 -3.04 10.58 3.57
N LYS A 164 -3.55 11.04 2.43
CA LYS A 164 -4.66 12.01 2.35
C LYS A 164 -5.99 11.41 2.82
N ASP A 165 -6.25 10.14 2.50
CA ASP A 165 -7.45 9.45 2.97
C ASP A 165 -7.36 9.21 4.48
N LEU A 166 -6.17 8.89 4.98
CA LEU A 166 -5.90 8.79 6.42
C LEU A 166 -6.05 10.12 7.15
N ASP A 167 -5.63 11.24 6.54
CA ASP A 167 -5.85 12.58 7.10
C ASP A 167 -7.35 12.88 7.25
N LYS A 168 -8.15 12.58 6.22
CA LYS A 168 -9.61 12.71 6.27
C LYS A 168 -10.24 11.81 7.33
N ALA A 169 -9.66 10.62 7.55
CA ALA A 169 -10.07 9.69 8.59
C ALA A 169 -9.57 10.07 10.00
N GLY A 170 -8.85 11.20 10.16
CA GLY A 170 -8.42 11.70 11.47
C GLY A 170 -7.15 11.02 12.02
N SER A 171 -6.30 10.45 11.16
CA SER A 171 -5.04 9.84 11.57
C SER A 171 -4.07 10.87 12.16
N ARG A 172 -3.87 10.82 13.48
CA ARG A 172 -2.94 11.71 14.20
C ARG A 172 -1.50 11.62 13.68
N THR A 173 -1.05 10.45 13.25
CA THR A 173 0.33 10.25 12.73
C THR A 173 0.55 10.95 11.40
N THR A 174 -0.40 10.87 10.47
CA THR A 174 -0.27 11.55 9.17
C THR A 174 -0.45 13.06 9.31
N GLN A 175 -1.34 13.50 10.21
CA GLN A 175 -1.51 14.91 10.57
C GLN A 175 -0.25 15.48 11.24
N LYS A 176 0.39 14.74 12.16
CA LYS A 176 1.70 15.11 12.73
C LYS A 176 2.75 15.24 11.63
N GLY A 177 2.85 14.26 10.72
CA GLY A 177 3.80 14.34 9.62
C GLY A 177 3.57 15.56 8.71
N LEU A 178 2.31 15.97 8.50
CA LEU A 178 1.98 17.20 7.78
C LEU A 178 2.43 18.45 8.55
N ALA A 179 2.16 18.50 9.86
CA ALA A 179 2.61 19.60 10.73
C ALA A 179 4.14 19.72 10.76
N ASP A 180 4.86 18.59 10.83
CA ASP A 180 6.32 18.54 10.78
C ASP A 180 6.84 19.06 9.43
N ILE A 181 6.21 18.69 8.29
CA ILE A 181 6.54 19.24 6.96
C ILE A 181 6.31 20.76 6.92
N CYS A 182 5.16 21.26 7.38
CA CYS A 182 4.86 22.70 7.40
C CYS A 182 5.87 23.46 8.26
N THR A 183 6.17 22.96 9.45
CA THR A 183 7.17 23.54 10.37
C THR A 183 8.55 23.52 9.72
N GLY A 184 8.91 22.43 9.05
CA GLY A 184 10.18 22.30 8.36
C GLY A 184 10.36 23.31 7.22
N TRP A 185 9.30 23.59 6.43
CA TRP A 185 9.34 24.65 5.42
C TRP A 185 9.52 26.04 6.02
N VAL A 186 8.75 26.39 7.05
CA VAL A 186 8.90 27.67 7.77
C VAL A 186 10.32 27.81 8.33
N THR A 187 10.82 26.77 8.99
CA THR A 187 12.17 26.74 9.57
C THR A 187 13.24 26.91 8.48
N THR A 188 13.09 26.21 7.35
CA THR A 188 14.02 26.33 6.21
C THR A 188 14.01 27.77 5.67
N SER A 189 12.84 28.38 5.50
CA SER A 189 12.73 29.78 5.07
C SER A 189 13.41 30.75 6.04
N MET A 190 13.29 30.52 7.35
CA MET A 190 14.01 31.31 8.36
C MET A 190 15.53 31.14 8.28
N GLY A 191 16.01 29.91 8.05
CA GLY A 191 17.44 29.63 7.86
C GLY A 191 18.00 30.30 6.61
N VAL A 192 17.24 30.28 5.50
CA VAL A 192 17.59 31.02 4.27
C VAL A 192 17.64 32.52 4.53
N ALA A 193 16.61 33.09 5.18
CA ALA A 193 16.59 34.51 5.52
C ALA A 193 17.80 34.91 6.37
N ALA A 194 18.09 34.15 7.43
CA ALA A 194 19.22 34.41 8.32
C ALA A 194 20.59 34.31 7.61
N ALA A 195 20.73 33.40 6.65
CA ALA A 195 21.93 33.29 5.83
C ALA A 195 22.16 34.53 4.95
N VAL A 196 21.08 35.17 4.48
CA VAL A 196 21.16 36.37 3.63
C VAL A 196 21.31 37.66 4.44
N THR A 197 20.64 37.77 5.58
CA THR A 197 20.63 39.01 6.40
C THR A 197 21.70 39.05 7.48
N GLY A 198 22.43 37.94 7.72
CA GLY A 198 23.45 37.86 8.76
C GLY A 198 22.90 37.71 10.19
N GLY A 199 21.59 37.45 10.35
CA GLY A 199 20.92 37.29 11.64
C GLY A 199 19.44 36.91 11.49
N PRO A 200 18.77 36.39 12.53
CA PRO A 200 17.35 36.03 12.45
C PRO A 200 16.49 37.26 12.09
N PRO A 201 15.45 37.11 11.25
CA PRO A 201 14.56 38.23 10.90
C PRO A 201 13.87 38.77 12.16
N GLU A 202 13.75 40.10 12.28
CA GLU A 202 12.98 40.74 13.35
C GLU A 202 11.50 40.31 13.30
N PRO A 203 10.85 40.08 14.46
CA PRO A 203 9.50 39.51 14.55
C PRO A 203 8.38 40.35 13.91
N ASP A 204 8.69 41.56 13.49
CA ASP A 204 7.81 42.61 12.97
C ASP A 204 7.71 42.58 11.43
N GLY A 205 8.67 41.93 10.76
CA GLY A 205 8.82 41.92 9.31
C GLY A 205 7.94 40.85 8.66
N GLY A 206 6.64 41.10 8.55
CA GLY A 206 5.74 40.25 7.77
C GLY A 206 6.26 40.04 6.34
N LEU A 207 6.51 38.78 5.95
CA LEU A 207 6.88 38.43 4.58
C LEU A 207 5.70 38.73 3.64
N SER A 208 5.86 39.72 2.78
CA SER A 208 4.87 40.10 1.77
C SER A 208 4.89 39.11 0.60
N LEU A 209 3.73 38.80 0.02
CA LEU A 209 3.61 38.00 -1.21
C LEU A 209 4.38 38.60 -2.41
N ALA A 210 4.74 39.89 -2.35
CA ALA A 210 5.60 40.53 -3.34
C ALA A 210 7.07 40.05 -3.30
N ASP A 211 7.48 39.34 -2.24
CA ASP A 211 8.82 38.78 -2.07
C ASP A 211 8.88 37.26 -2.32
N ALA A 212 7.76 36.63 -2.71
CA ALA A 212 7.69 35.20 -3.01
C ALA A 212 8.55 34.82 -4.23
N ASP A 213 8.56 35.66 -5.28
CA ASP A 213 9.43 35.45 -6.43
C ASP A 213 10.91 35.57 -6.05
N LYS A 214 11.26 36.48 -5.13
CA LYS A 214 12.62 36.57 -4.59
C LYS A 214 12.98 35.34 -3.76
N ALA A 215 12.05 34.81 -2.96
CA ALA A 215 12.26 33.63 -2.13
C ALA A 215 12.45 32.34 -2.93
N VAL A 216 11.71 32.16 -4.04
CA VAL A 216 11.90 31.04 -4.97
C VAL A 216 13.22 31.18 -5.73
N THR A 217 13.56 32.39 -6.17
CA THR A 217 14.85 32.67 -6.83
C THR A 217 16.03 32.50 -5.85
N LEU A 218 15.85 32.83 -4.57
CA LEU A 218 16.82 32.59 -3.49
C LEU A 218 16.97 31.10 -3.19
N ALA A 219 15.89 30.33 -3.22
CA ALA A 219 15.93 28.88 -3.05
C ALA A 219 16.68 28.20 -4.21
N GLU A 220 16.47 28.67 -5.45
CA GLU A 220 17.23 28.21 -6.61
C GLU A 220 18.71 28.64 -6.56
N GLN A 221 19.02 29.83 -6.03
CA GLN A 221 20.39 30.28 -5.80
C GLN A 221 21.07 29.52 -4.64
N ALA A 222 20.36 29.24 -3.55
CA ALA A 222 20.84 28.43 -2.43
C ALA A 222 21.16 26.99 -2.87
N MET A 223 20.37 26.42 -3.78
CA MET A 223 20.64 25.12 -4.42
C MET A 223 21.83 25.15 -5.39
N LYS A 224 22.16 26.31 -5.98
CA LYS A 224 23.35 26.50 -6.84
C LYS A 224 24.64 26.77 -6.05
N VAL A 225 24.56 27.19 -4.78
CA VAL A 225 25.71 27.34 -3.85
C VAL A 225 26.04 26.00 -3.17
N ALA A 226 26.08 24.91 -3.95
CA ALA A 226 26.57 23.61 -3.53
C ALA A 226 28.11 23.50 -3.58
N SER A 227 28.79 24.64 -3.37
CA SER A 227 30.22 24.76 -3.07
C SER A 227 30.32 25.81 -1.95
N SER A 228 30.04 25.51 -0.70
CA SER A 228 30.12 24.25 0.00
C SER A 228 29.21 24.38 1.23
N VAL A 229 28.59 23.28 1.65
CA VAL A 229 27.98 23.17 2.98
C VAL A 229 28.92 23.72 4.07
N TRP A 230 30.23 23.55 3.86
CA TRP A 230 31.30 24.11 4.68
C TRP A 230 31.35 25.64 4.71
N THR A 231 31.20 26.35 3.58
CA THR A 231 31.18 27.82 3.55
C THR A 231 29.93 28.40 4.19
N MET A 232 28.78 27.73 4.10
CA MET A 232 27.59 28.13 4.87
C MET A 232 27.78 27.88 6.37
N PHE A 233 28.30 26.70 6.75
CA PHE A 233 28.60 26.38 8.14
C PHE A 233 29.60 27.36 8.76
N SER A 234 30.67 27.72 8.03
CA SER A 234 31.73 28.59 8.54
C SER A 234 31.35 30.07 8.60
N SER A 235 30.46 30.53 7.70
CA SER A 235 30.02 31.94 7.67
C SER A 235 28.83 32.21 8.60
N ASN A 236 27.89 31.27 8.73
CA ASN A 236 26.73 31.41 9.60
C ASN A 236 26.26 30.04 10.15
N PRO A 237 26.91 29.54 11.22
CA PRO A 237 26.62 28.21 11.75
C PRO A 237 25.20 28.07 12.29
N LEU A 238 24.60 29.16 12.79
CA LEU A 238 23.21 29.17 13.25
C LEU A 238 22.23 29.01 12.07
N ALA A 239 22.39 29.78 11.00
CA ALA A 239 21.56 29.63 9.80
C ALA A 239 21.69 28.22 9.20
N PHE A 240 22.90 27.67 9.19
CA PHE A 240 23.13 26.29 8.76
C PHE A 240 22.38 25.26 9.62
N CYS A 241 22.45 25.36 10.96
CA CYS A 241 21.69 24.48 11.85
C CYS A 241 20.18 24.59 11.66
N VAL A 242 19.65 25.80 11.43
CA VAL A 242 18.23 26.03 11.16
C VAL A 242 17.81 25.38 9.84
N LEU A 243 18.64 25.48 8.79
CA LEU A 243 18.40 24.80 7.51
C LEU A 243 18.40 23.27 7.67
N LEU A 244 19.35 22.71 8.41
CA LEU A 244 19.41 21.28 8.70
C LEU A 244 18.16 20.80 9.47
N LEU A 245 17.73 21.57 10.47
CA LEU A 245 16.51 21.26 11.23
C LEU A 245 15.27 21.29 10.33
N GLY A 246 15.16 22.31 9.47
CA GLY A 246 14.07 22.42 8.50
C GLY A 246 14.02 21.22 7.54
N GLY A 247 15.16 20.86 6.96
CA GLY A 247 15.29 19.69 6.09
C GLY A 247 14.97 18.37 6.81
N TYR A 248 15.43 18.19 8.05
CA TYR A 248 15.11 17.04 8.88
C TYR A 248 13.61 16.91 9.13
N LEU A 249 12.92 18.01 9.47
CA LEU A 249 11.47 18.01 9.73
C LEU A 249 10.66 17.67 8.47
N ILE A 250 11.07 18.18 7.30
CA ILE A 250 10.44 17.83 6.01
C ILE A 250 10.61 16.34 5.72
N ALA A 251 11.83 15.82 5.83
CA ALA A 251 12.12 14.42 5.52
C ALA A 251 11.43 13.46 6.50
N SER A 252 11.52 13.72 7.80
CA SER A 252 10.88 12.90 8.83
C SER A 252 9.34 12.93 8.72
N GLY A 253 8.75 14.11 8.48
CA GLY A 253 7.31 14.23 8.26
C GLY A 253 6.81 13.50 7.01
N ALA A 254 7.59 13.51 5.92
CA ALA A 254 7.29 12.74 4.71
C ALA A 254 7.36 11.23 4.96
N LEU A 255 8.41 10.76 5.65
CA LEU A 255 8.57 9.35 6.03
C LEU A 255 7.43 8.86 6.92
N LEU A 256 7.03 9.66 7.94
CA LEU A 256 5.89 9.33 8.81
C LEU A 256 4.60 9.09 8.01
N ARG A 257 4.34 9.92 7.00
CA ARG A 257 3.14 9.79 6.15
C ARG A 257 3.20 8.55 5.25
N ILE A 258 4.37 8.28 4.64
CA ILE A 258 4.59 7.10 3.79
C ILE A 258 4.43 5.82 4.60
N TRP A 259 5.09 5.74 5.78
CA TRP A 259 5.04 4.56 6.62
C TRP A 259 3.64 4.34 7.19
N ARG A 260 2.95 5.39 7.63
CA ARG A 260 1.59 5.22 8.16
C ARG A 260 0.60 4.75 7.09
N ALA A 261 0.73 5.23 5.85
CA ALA A 261 -0.05 4.73 4.72
C ALA A 261 0.32 3.27 4.38
N SER A 262 1.60 2.93 4.36
CA SER A 262 2.07 1.55 4.17
C SER A 262 1.54 0.60 5.24
N ASP A 263 1.56 1.00 6.50
CA ASP A 263 1.02 0.26 7.64
C ASP A 263 -0.49 0.03 7.47
N ALA A 264 -1.24 1.07 7.12
CA ALA A 264 -2.67 0.94 6.86
C ALA A 264 -2.97 0.00 5.67
N ASN A 265 -2.12 0.01 4.64
CA ASN A 265 -2.28 -0.81 3.43
C ASN A 265 -1.82 -2.26 3.61
N THR A 266 -0.95 -2.53 4.58
CA THR A 266 -0.48 -3.88 4.90
C THR A 266 -1.22 -4.48 6.09
N GLY A 267 -1.97 -3.68 6.86
CA GLY A 267 -2.60 -4.10 8.11
C GLY A 267 -1.65 -4.10 9.32
N LYS A 268 -0.34 -3.94 9.09
CA LYS A 268 0.65 -3.76 10.17
C LYS A 268 0.24 -2.55 11.01
N ASN A 269 0.11 -2.74 12.32
CA ASN A 269 -0.29 -1.72 13.30
C ASN A 269 -1.76 -1.22 13.22
N THR A 270 -2.69 -1.95 12.59
CA THR A 270 -4.13 -1.62 12.64
C THR A 270 -4.84 -2.11 13.92
N ALA A 271 -4.15 -2.89 14.76
CA ALA A 271 -4.66 -3.30 16.06
C ALA A 271 -4.78 -2.08 16.98
N ARG A 272 -6.00 -1.55 17.12
CA ARG A 272 -6.37 -0.74 18.28
C ARG A 272 -6.14 -1.63 19.50
N SER A 273 -5.31 -1.20 20.45
CA SER A 273 -5.24 -1.88 21.75
C SER A 273 -6.68 -1.98 22.29
N PRO A 274 -7.13 -3.14 22.78
CA PRO A 274 -8.43 -3.25 23.42
C PRO A 274 -8.40 -2.42 24.71
N GLY A 275 -8.86 -1.17 24.64
CA GLY A 275 -8.86 -0.26 25.77
C GLY A 275 -8.66 1.20 25.41
N SER A 276 -9.64 1.82 24.74
CA SER A 276 -9.89 3.26 24.86
C SER A 276 -11.31 3.53 24.37
N ALA A 277 -12.28 3.31 25.26
CA ALA A 277 -13.55 4.02 25.24
C ALA A 277 -13.31 5.48 25.62
#